data_AF-A0A938FYE4-F1
#
_entry.id   AF-A0A938FYE4-F1
#
_cell.length_a   1.000
_cell.length_b   1.000
_cell.length_c   1.000
_cell.angle_alpha   90.00
_cell.angle_beta   90.00
_cell.angle_gamma   90.00
#
_symmetry.space_group_name_H-M   'P 1'
#
loop_
_entity.id
_entity.type
_entity.pdbx_description
1 polymer ?
#
loop_
_entity_poly.entity_id
_entity_poly.type
_entity_poly.pdbx_seq_one_letter_code
_entity_poly.pdbx_strand_id
1 'polypeptide(L)'
;MDSFLLDAERILTAAGEASALGRAPRGLAILITREGGIHMKESCGWALAALEQHYGARAAYVVGETRTGVRVEGRSEGRKCLLERELPAKTARHLLACR
;
A
#
# COMPACT_ATOMS: atom_id res chain seq x y z
N MET A 1 -6.05 19.32 -0.82
CA MET A 1 -5.81 17.90 -1.17
C MET A 1 -6.31 17.05 -0.02
N ASP A 2 -7.05 15.98 -0.29
CA ASP A 2 -7.64 15.11 0.73
C ASP A 2 -6.56 14.33 1.50
N SER A 3 -6.60 14.35 2.83
CA SER A 3 -5.63 13.64 3.68
C SER A 3 -5.54 12.14 3.36
N PHE A 4 -6.66 11.49 3.00
CA PHE A 4 -6.70 10.08 2.65
C PHE A 4 -5.85 9.75 1.40
N LEU A 5 -5.98 10.55 0.35
CA LEU A 5 -5.20 10.34 -0.88
C LEU A 5 -3.73 10.77 -0.70
N LEU A 6 -3.48 11.84 0.05
CA LEU A 6 -2.12 12.27 0.37
C LEU A 6 -1.35 11.20 1.16
N ASP A 7 -2.00 10.57 2.13
CA ASP A 7 -1.40 9.46 2.88
C ASP A 7 -1.13 8.27 1.97
N ALA A 8 -2.07 7.90 1.09
CA ALA A 8 -1.87 6.82 0.12
C ALA A 8 -0.68 7.10 -0.81
N GLU A 9 -0.51 8.34 -1.29
CA GLU A 9 0.60 8.75 -2.15
C GLU A 9 1.95 8.70 -1.42
N ARG A 10 1.98 9.14 -0.16
CA ARG A 10 3.17 9.04 0.70
C ARG A 10 3.56 7.59 0.96
N ILE A 11 2.57 6.74 1.25
CA ILE A 11 2.78 5.30 1.44
C ILE A 11 3.31 4.67 0.15
N LEU A 12 2.71 4.98 -1.01
CA LEU A 12 3.17 4.47 -2.30
C LEU A 12 4.61 4.89 -2.57
N THR A 13 4.94 6.15 -2.27
CA THR A 13 6.29 6.72 -2.41
C THR A 13 7.31 5.96 -1.58
N ALA A 14 7.05 5.78 -0.28
CA ALA A 14 7.91 5.02 0.61
C ALA A 14 8.04 3.54 0.19
N ALA A 15 6.93 2.91 -0.22
CA ALA A 15 6.91 1.51 -0.64
C ALA A 15 7.78 1.24 -1.86
N GLY A 16 7.76 2.13 -2.85
CA GLY A 16 8.60 1.95 -4.04
C GLY A 16 10.07 2.28 -3.81
N GLU A 17 10.41 3.20 -2.91
CA GLU A 17 11.81 3.39 -2.46
C GLU A 17 12.33 2.13 -1.76
N ALA A 18 11.56 1.59 -0.82
CA ALA A 18 11.89 0.32 -0.16
C ALA A 18 12.02 -0.83 -1.17
N SER A 19 11.11 -0.91 -2.14
CA SER A 19 11.15 -1.93 -3.19
C SER A 19 12.34 -1.77 -4.14
N ALA A 20 12.78 -0.55 -4.44
CA ALA A 20 13.96 -0.31 -5.27
C ALA A 20 15.24 -0.83 -4.59
N LEU A 21 15.28 -0.79 -3.25
CA LEU A 21 16.34 -1.36 -2.41
C LEU A 21 16.18 -2.88 -2.16
N GLY A 22 15.20 -3.54 -2.77
CA GLY A 22 14.93 -4.97 -2.56
C GLY A 22 14.30 -5.30 -1.20
N ARG A 23 13.79 -4.30 -0.47
CA ARG A 23 13.16 -4.44 0.86
C ARG A 23 11.66 -4.26 0.79
N ALA A 24 11.03 -4.78 -0.26
CA ALA A 24 9.63 -4.51 -0.51
C ALA A 24 8.73 -5.08 0.60
N PRO A 25 7.85 -4.26 1.20
CA PRO A 25 6.90 -4.75 2.18
C PRO A 25 5.85 -5.62 1.47
N ARG A 26 5.88 -6.93 1.73
CA ARG A 26 4.90 -7.88 1.19
C ARG A 26 3.71 -7.96 2.13
N GLY A 27 2.54 -7.57 1.63
CA GLY A 27 1.29 -7.72 2.36
C GLY A 27 1.30 -6.95 3.68
N LEU A 28 1.76 -5.70 3.67
CA LEU A 28 1.74 -4.81 4.82
C LEU A 28 0.42 -4.02 4.85
N ALA A 29 -0.29 -4.07 5.97
CA ALA A 29 -1.41 -3.20 6.27
C ALA A 29 -0.94 -2.00 7.13
N ILE A 30 -1.33 -0.79 6.74
CA ILE A 30 -1.11 0.44 7.48
C ILE A 30 -2.48 0.99 7.89
N LEU A 31 -2.69 1.17 9.18
CA LEU A 31 -3.96 1.60 9.75
C LEU A 31 -3.75 2.95 10.42
N ILE A 32 -4.63 3.90 10.11
CA ILE A 32 -4.66 5.21 10.77
C ILE A 32 -5.89 5.24 11.67
N THR A 33 -5.68 5.37 12.98
CA THR A 33 -6.78 5.46 13.96
C THR A 33 -7.48 6.81 13.89
N ARG A 34 -8.62 6.95 14.56
CA ARG A 34 -9.35 8.23 14.62
C ARG A 34 -8.55 9.31 15.33
N GLU A 35 -7.70 8.93 16.26
CA GLU A 35 -6.80 9.79 17.04
C GLU A 35 -5.52 10.14 16.25
N GLY A 36 -5.34 9.59 15.05
CA GLY A 36 -4.17 9.80 14.21
C GLY A 36 -3.00 8.87 14.50
N GLY A 37 -3.20 7.82 15.31
CA GLY A 37 -2.19 6.79 15.54
C GLY A 37 -1.94 5.95 14.28
N ILE A 38 -0.69 5.53 14.06
CA ILE A 38 -0.30 4.69 12.92
C ILE A 38 0.04 3.29 13.44
N HIS A 39 -0.65 2.28 12.93
CA HIS A 39 -0.34 0.87 13.20
C HIS A 39 0.05 0.14 11.92
N MET A 40 1.15 -0.60 11.99
CA MET A 40 1.63 -1.45 10.91
C MET A 40 1.40 -2.91 11.29
N LYS A 41 0.76 -3.67 10.40
CA LYS A 41 0.42 -5.08 10.61
C LYS A 41 0.63 -5.88 9.34
N GLU A 42 0.80 -7.18 9.45
CA GLU A 42 0.63 -8.05 8.28
C GLU A 42 -0.84 -8.03 7.86
N SER A 43 -1.07 -7.85 6.56
CA SER A 43 -2.41 -7.84 5.97
C SER A 43 -3.04 -9.22 5.97
N CYS A 44 -2.24 -10.30 5.88
CA CYS A 44 -2.70 -11.69 5.89
C CYS A 44 -3.90 -11.98 4.95
N GLY A 45 -4.02 -11.24 3.84
CA GLY A 45 -5.16 -11.36 2.91
C GLY A 45 -6.48 -10.75 3.38
N TRP A 46 -6.48 -9.98 4.47
CA TRP A 46 -7.67 -9.31 4.98
C TRP A 46 -8.20 -8.28 3.98
N ALA A 47 -9.53 -8.26 3.83
CA ALA A 47 -10.19 -7.19 3.11
C ALA A 47 -10.03 -5.86 3.86
N LEU A 48 -9.83 -4.76 3.14
CA LEU A 48 -9.73 -3.41 3.72
C LEU A 48 -10.90 -3.04 4.64
N ALA A 49 -12.12 -3.47 4.30
CA ALA A 49 -13.30 -3.24 5.14
C ALA A 49 -13.20 -3.98 6.49
N ALA A 50 -12.65 -5.19 6.51
CA ALA A 50 -12.43 -5.93 7.75
C ALA A 50 -11.33 -5.28 8.60
N LEU A 51 -10.27 -4.77 7.97
CA LEU A 51 -9.22 -4.00 8.65
C LEU A 51 -9.77 -2.73 9.30
N GLU A 52 -10.59 -1.95 8.59
CA GLU A 52 -11.25 -0.75 9.16
C GLU A 52 -12.15 -1.10 10.35
N GLN A 53 -13.04 -2.08 10.19
CA GLN A 53 -14.03 -2.43 11.22
C GLN A 53 -13.39 -3.08 12.45
N HIS A 54 -12.50 -4.03 12.24
CA HIS A 54 -11.90 -4.80 13.34
C HIS A 54 -10.93 -3.95 14.17
N TYR A 55 -10.19 -3.04 13.54
CA TYR A 55 -9.22 -2.19 14.22
C TYR A 55 -9.72 -0.76 14.50
N GLY A 56 -10.98 -0.45 14.17
CA GLY A 56 -11.54 0.89 14.38
C GLY A 56 -10.81 2.00 13.63
N ALA A 57 -10.16 1.66 12.50
CA ALA A 57 -9.33 2.60 11.76
C ALA A 57 -10.20 3.62 11.00
N ARG A 58 -9.78 4.88 10.99
CA ARG A 58 -10.35 5.94 10.13
C ARG A 58 -9.98 5.71 8.66
N ALA A 59 -8.78 5.19 8.44
CA ALA A 59 -8.31 4.79 7.13
C ALA A 59 -7.46 3.52 7.24
N ALA A 60 -7.60 2.62 6.28
CA ALA A 60 -6.78 1.43 6.13
C ALA A 60 -6.14 1.41 4.75
N TYR A 61 -4.87 1.01 4.69
CA TYR A 61 -4.13 0.84 3.46
C TYR A 61 -3.47 -0.53 3.44
N VAL A 62 -3.41 -1.18 2.28
CA VAL A 62 -2.67 -2.41 2.06
C VAL A 62 -1.66 -2.17 0.94
N VAL A 63 -0.40 -2.42 1.25
CA VAL A 63 0.73 -2.32 0.32
C VAL A 63 1.00 -3.70 -0.29
N GLY A 64 1.09 -3.73 -1.61
CA GLY A 64 1.42 -4.93 -2.38
C GLY A 64 2.53 -4.68 -3.39
N GLU A 65 3.25 -5.74 -3.74
CA GLU A 65 4.11 -5.74 -4.92
C GLU A 65 3.31 -6.17 -6.15
N THR A 66 3.58 -5.53 -7.28
CA THR A 66 3.20 -6.03 -8.60
C THR A 66 4.42 -6.66 -9.27
N ARG A 67 4.25 -7.29 -10.44
CA ARG A 67 5.37 -7.87 -11.20
C ARG A 67 6.42 -6.81 -11.60
N THR A 68 5.99 -5.56 -11.74
CA THR A 68 6.79 -4.47 -12.33
C THR A 68 6.95 -3.27 -11.39
N GLY A 69 6.27 -3.26 -10.24
CA GLY A 69 6.29 -2.15 -9.30
C GLY A 69 5.66 -2.43 -7.95
N VAL A 70 4.92 -1.43 -7.43
CA VAL A 70 4.22 -1.45 -6.15
C VAL A 70 2.81 -0.88 -6.31
N ARG A 71 1.90 -1.32 -5.45
CA ARG A 71 0.52 -0.84 -5.37
C ARG A 71 0.10 -0.57 -3.93
N VAL A 72 -0.81 0.39 -3.76
CA VAL A 72 -1.45 0.72 -2.48
C VAL A 72 -2.95 0.75 -2.70
N GLU A 73 -3.66 -0.15 -2.04
CA GLU A 73 -5.12 -0.10 -1.93
C GLU A 73 -5.48 0.61 -0.63
N GLY A 74 -6.39 1.57 -0.67
CA GLY A 74 -6.84 2.32 0.50
C GLY A 74 -8.35 2.33 0.65
N ARG A 75 -8.82 2.45 1.90
CA ARG A 75 -10.22 2.68 2.25
C ARG A 75 -10.31 3.69 3.39
N SER A 76 -11.31 4.57 3.32
CA SER A 76 -11.65 5.51 4.40
C SER A 76 -13.08 6.01 4.22
N GLU A 77 -13.94 5.83 5.24
CA GLU A 77 -15.29 6.41 5.31
C GLU A 77 -16.15 6.11 4.06
N GLY A 78 -16.11 4.88 3.57
CA GLY A 78 -16.86 4.44 2.38
C GLY A 78 -16.18 4.76 1.04
N ARG A 79 -15.09 5.54 1.06
CA ARG A 79 -14.25 5.83 -0.11
C ARG A 79 -13.18 4.77 -0.27
N LYS A 80 -12.71 4.58 -1.49
CA LYS A 80 -11.62 3.66 -1.84
C LYS A 80 -10.64 4.35 -2.77
N CYS A 81 -9.38 3.94 -2.71
CA CYS A 81 -8.37 4.29 -3.71
C CYS A 81 -7.53 3.07 -4.06
N LEU A 82 -6.97 3.08 -5.27
CA LEU A 82 -5.92 2.18 -5.70
C LEU A 82 -4.88 3.06 -6.41
N LEU A 83 -3.67 3.12 -5.86
CA LEU A 83 -2.56 3.82 -6.48
C LEU A 83 -1.50 2.79 -6.86
N GLU A 84 -0.92 2.94 -8.05
CA GLU A 84 0.09 2.04 -8.56
C GLU A 84 1.28 2.84 -9.08
N ARG A 85 2.48 2.28 -8.91
CA ARG A 85 3.70 2.85 -9.44
C ARG A 85 4.60 1.77 -9.99
N GLU A 86 4.94 1.94 -11.25
CA GLU A 86 5.94 1.13 -11.94
C GLU A 86 7.35 1.49 -11.48
N LEU A 87 8.20 0.47 -11.34
CA LEU A 87 9.60 0.64 -10.99
C LEU A 87 10.46 0.22 -12.20
N PRO A 88 11.20 1.15 -12.83
CA PRO A 88 11.94 0.86 -14.07
C PRO A 88 12.87 -0.36 -13.96
N ALA A 89 13.58 -0.50 -12.84
CA ALA A 89 14.47 -1.63 -12.62
C ALA A 89 13.73 -2.98 -12.54
N LYS A 90 12.54 -3.03 -11.94
CA LYS A 90 11.70 -4.24 -11.92
C LYS A 90 11.10 -4.53 -13.28
N THR A 91 10.63 -3.50 -13.96
CA THR A 91 10.08 -3.60 -15.32
C THR A 91 11.13 -4.18 -16.27
N ALA A 92 12.36 -3.64 -16.26
CA ALA A 92 13.45 -4.16 -17.08
C ALA A 92 13.76 -5.63 -16.77
N ARG A 93 13.90 -6.01 -15.49
CA ARG A 93 14.13 -7.40 -15.09
C ARG A 93 13.03 -8.34 -15.58
N HIS A 94 11.77 -7.90 -15.46
CA HIS A 94 10.62 -8.68 -15.92
C HIS A 94 10.65 -8.93 -17.44
N LEU A 95 10.94 -7.89 -18.23
CA LEU A 95 11.03 -8.01 -19.69
C LEU A 95 12.16 -8.93 -20.13
N LEU A 96 13.30 -8.91 -19.41
CA LEU A 96 14.43 -9.80 -19.66
C LEU A 96 14.13 -11.25 -19.28
N ALA A 97 13.34 -11.48 -18.22
CA ALA A 97 12.96 -12.82 -17.76
C ALA A 97 11.89 -13.51 -18.63
N CYS A 98 11.28 -12.80 -19.58
CA CYS A 98 10.29 -13.36 -20.52
C CYS A 98 10.91 -13.73 -21.88
N ARG A 99 12.25 -13.72 -21.99
CA ARG A 99 12.99 -14.24 -23.16
C ARG A 99 13.41 -15.68 -22.90
#